data_AF-A0A9W7QJH7-F1
#
_entry.id   AF-A0A9W7QJH7-F1
#
_cell.length_a   1.000
_cell.length_b   1.000
_cell.length_c   1.000
_cell.angle_alpha   90.00
_cell.angle_beta   90.00
_cell.angle_gamma   90.00
#
_symmetry.space_group_name_H-M   'P 1'
#
loop_
_entity.id
_entity.type
_entity.pdbx_description
1 polymer ?
#
loop_
_entity_poly.entity_id
_entity_poly.type
_entity_poly.pdbx_seq_one_letter_code
_entity_poly.pdbx_strand_id
1 'polypeptide(L)'
;MQPATQLSNEQKYSMSWGQFISSVVFAFFGTGLITVFLAMPLTIYTAGLTDKKQIALYESIVNTASIVLQLAVLLFFIFKFEPAKKLLLQSFNFKALKEWRTYVYLLLFFAINILLNYILLNYVFQDATKQQSSALNLDVFKQYEILLLLGFAILTPIFEELIFRGFILRFFSERFPFWIAAIITSFFFGIAHTYSLGVMVITFFMGLLMAILCKKTKSIIPAMLFHIMNNLLAFLN
;
A
#
# COMPACT_ATOMS: atom_id res chain seq x y z
N MET A 1 -35.37 -17.39 34.98
CA MET A 1 -34.82 -16.31 34.13
C MET A 1 -33.30 -16.42 34.22
N GLN A 2 -32.64 -16.94 33.17
CA GLN A 2 -31.17 -16.99 33.13
C GLN A 2 -30.64 -15.60 32.74
N PRO A 3 -29.58 -15.10 33.40
CA PRO A 3 -29.01 -13.81 33.05
C PRO A 3 -28.28 -13.93 31.71
N ALA A 4 -28.57 -13.00 30.80
CA ALA A 4 -27.84 -12.86 29.54
C ALA A 4 -26.36 -12.65 29.86
N THR A 5 -25.52 -13.61 29.50
CA THR A 5 -24.07 -13.48 29.53
C THR A 5 -23.66 -12.37 28.57
N GLN A 6 -23.30 -11.21 29.14
CA GLN A 6 -22.59 -10.18 28.40
C GLN A 6 -21.25 -10.80 27.99
N LEU A 7 -21.12 -11.14 26.70
CA LEU A 7 -19.83 -11.50 26.10
C LEU A 7 -18.87 -10.35 26.40
N SER A 8 -17.72 -10.67 27.00
CA SER A 8 -16.69 -9.66 27.28
C SER A 8 -16.29 -8.96 25.97
N ASN A 9 -15.92 -7.69 26.04
CA ASN A 9 -15.50 -6.91 24.86
C ASN A 9 -14.40 -7.58 24.02
N GLU A 10 -13.67 -8.55 24.58
CA GLU A 10 -12.63 -9.33 23.89
C GLU A 10 -13.17 -10.33 22.86
N GLN A 11 -14.42 -10.79 22.96
CA GLN A 11 -15.00 -11.71 21.96
C GLN A 11 -15.57 -11.02 20.72
N LYS A 12 -15.72 -9.69 20.73
CA LYS A 12 -16.35 -8.92 19.63
C LYS A 12 -15.37 -8.53 18.51
N TYR A 13 -14.08 -8.48 18.80
CA TYR A 13 -13.05 -7.98 17.90
C TYR A 13 -11.93 -8.98 17.71
N SER A 14 -11.38 -9.08 16.50
CA SER A 14 -10.36 -10.07 16.18
C SER A 14 -8.97 -9.74 16.75
N MET A 15 -8.74 -8.51 17.18
CA MET A 15 -7.46 -7.98 17.64
C MET A 15 -7.66 -6.84 18.66
N SER A 16 -6.80 -6.68 19.66
CA SER A 16 -6.86 -5.53 20.60
C SER A 16 -6.17 -4.27 20.05
N TRP A 17 -6.39 -3.10 20.66
CA TRP A 17 -5.69 -1.87 20.25
C TRP A 17 -4.17 -1.96 20.39
N GLY A 18 -3.67 -2.55 21.47
CA GLY A 18 -2.22 -2.73 21.68
C GLY A 18 -1.59 -3.62 20.62
N GLN A 19 -2.26 -4.72 20.26
CA GLN A 19 -1.83 -5.62 19.18
C GLN A 19 -1.88 -4.94 17.81
N PHE A 20 -2.89 -4.11 17.57
CA PHE A 20 -3.00 -3.34 16.34
C PHE A 20 -1.87 -2.33 16.20
N ILE A 21 -1.66 -1.50 17.23
CA ILE A 21 -0.60 -0.48 17.23
C ILE A 21 0.77 -1.15 17.05
N SER A 22 1.06 -2.22 17.79
CA SER A 22 2.34 -2.93 17.64
C SER A 22 2.52 -3.53 16.25
N SER A 23 1.45 -4.09 15.65
CA SER A 23 1.50 -4.62 14.29
C SER A 23 1.74 -3.54 13.24
N VAL A 24 1.08 -2.37 13.36
CA VAL A 24 1.29 -1.24 12.45
C VAL A 24 2.71 -0.70 12.59
N VAL A 25 3.19 -0.51 13.82
CA VAL A 25 4.56 -0.06 14.08
C VAL A 25 5.57 -1.05 13.50
N PHE A 26 5.36 -2.35 13.70
CA PHE A 26 6.22 -3.37 13.09
C PHE A 26 6.15 -3.35 11.57
N ALA A 27 4.97 -3.22 10.97
CA ALA A 27 4.77 -3.25 9.53
C ALA A 27 5.49 -2.10 8.81
N PHE A 28 5.53 -0.89 9.39
CA PHE A 28 6.21 0.26 8.79
C PHE A 28 7.67 0.40 9.21
N PHE A 29 7.96 0.29 10.52
CA PHE A 29 9.30 0.54 11.05
C PHE A 29 10.09 -0.74 11.21
N GLY A 30 9.47 -1.82 11.68
CA GLY A 30 10.15 -3.11 11.89
C GLY A 30 10.65 -3.72 10.58
N THR A 31 9.79 -3.83 9.57
CA THR A 31 10.16 -4.33 8.24
C THR A 31 11.24 -3.45 7.59
N GLY A 32 11.05 -2.13 7.64
CA GLY A 32 11.99 -1.15 7.09
C GLY A 32 13.37 -1.21 7.73
N LEU A 33 13.45 -1.27 9.07
CA LEU A 33 14.71 -1.37 9.80
C LEU A 33 15.48 -2.64 9.42
N ILE A 34 14.81 -3.80 9.43
CA ILE A 34 15.43 -5.09 9.05
C ILE A 34 15.98 -5.00 7.62
N THR A 35 15.20 -4.46 6.70
CA THR A 35 15.61 -4.32 5.30
C THR A 35 16.78 -3.36 5.14
N VAL A 36 16.80 -2.23 5.85
CA VAL A 36 17.92 -1.27 5.80
C VAL A 36 19.22 -1.94 6.27
N PHE A 37 19.20 -2.68 7.38
CA PHE A 37 20.41 -3.38 7.85
C PHE A 37 20.90 -4.42 6.86
N LEU A 38 19.99 -5.18 6.23
CA LEU A 38 20.35 -6.20 5.25
C LEU A 38 20.80 -5.61 3.91
N ALA A 39 20.27 -4.44 3.51
CA ALA A 39 20.66 -3.72 2.31
C ALA A 39 21.92 -2.86 2.49
N MET A 40 22.36 -2.61 3.72
CA MET A 40 23.46 -1.69 4.05
C MET A 40 24.78 -2.05 3.35
N PRO A 41 25.25 -3.32 3.31
CA PRO A 41 26.51 -3.65 2.65
C PRO A 41 26.49 -3.29 1.17
N LEU A 42 25.38 -3.56 0.48
CA LEU A 42 25.22 -3.26 -0.93
C LEU A 42 25.09 -1.75 -1.17
N THR A 43 24.41 -1.03 -0.26
CA THR A 43 24.28 0.42 -0.30
C THR A 43 25.64 1.12 -0.15
N ILE A 44 26.49 0.63 0.77
CA ILE A 44 27.85 1.13 0.96
C ILE A 44 28.71 0.84 -0.28
N TYR A 45 28.60 -0.36 -0.84
CA TYR A 45 29.29 -0.70 -2.08
C TYR A 45 28.88 0.24 -3.23
N THR A 46 27.58 0.50 -3.41
CA THR A 46 27.09 1.42 -4.44
C THR A 46 27.59 2.85 -4.29
N ALA A 47 27.73 3.33 -3.05
CA ALA A 47 28.22 4.68 -2.78
C ALA A 47 29.70 4.87 -3.20
N GLY A 48 30.47 3.79 -3.33
CA GLY A 48 31.85 3.83 -3.82
C GLY A 48 31.99 3.77 -5.35
N LEU A 49 30.90 3.56 -6.09
CA LEU A 49 30.92 3.49 -7.55
C LEU A 49 30.97 4.89 -8.16
N THR A 50 31.65 5.02 -9.30
CA THR A 50 31.74 6.27 -10.07
C THR A 50 31.05 6.17 -11.42
N ASP A 51 30.87 4.97 -11.95
CA ASP A 51 30.16 4.72 -13.20
C ASP A 51 28.64 4.86 -12.99
N LYS A 52 28.03 5.81 -13.69
CA LYS A 52 26.60 6.12 -13.56
C LYS A 52 25.69 4.95 -13.90
N LYS A 53 26.09 4.10 -14.85
CA LYS A 53 25.29 2.96 -15.28
C LYS A 53 25.32 1.85 -14.24
N GLN A 54 26.48 1.62 -13.63
CA GLN A 54 26.60 0.70 -12.49
C GLN A 54 25.82 1.21 -11.28
N ILE A 55 25.93 2.49 -10.93
CA ILE A 55 25.13 3.09 -9.83
C ILE A 55 23.63 2.82 -10.07
N ALA A 56 23.12 3.16 -11.26
CA ALA A 56 21.72 2.96 -11.59
C ALA A 56 21.28 1.49 -11.53
N LEU A 57 22.12 0.56 -11.99
CA LEU A 57 21.84 -0.87 -11.92
C LEU A 57 21.72 -1.34 -10.47
N TYR A 58 22.74 -1.05 -9.66
CA TYR A 58 22.79 -1.55 -8.30
C TYR A 58 21.75 -0.87 -7.40
N GLU A 59 21.48 0.43 -7.55
CA GLU A 59 20.37 1.08 -6.84
C GLU A 59 19.03 0.43 -7.20
N SER A 60 18.79 0.13 -8.48
CA SER A 60 17.58 -0.56 -8.94
C SER A 60 17.45 -1.96 -8.33
N ILE A 61 18.57 -2.71 -8.26
CA ILE A 61 18.61 -4.03 -7.62
C ILE A 61 18.35 -3.91 -6.11
N VAL A 62 19.02 -2.98 -5.42
CA VAL A 62 18.86 -2.75 -3.98
C VAL A 62 17.42 -2.41 -3.66
N ASN A 63 16.81 -1.49 -4.41
CA ASN A 63 15.43 -1.07 -4.19
C ASN A 63 14.45 -2.25 -4.39
N THR A 64 14.60 -2.97 -5.50
CA THR A 64 13.74 -4.13 -5.80
C THR A 64 13.92 -5.24 -4.76
N ALA A 65 15.15 -5.58 -4.40
CA ALA A 65 15.45 -6.58 -3.37
C ALA A 65 14.90 -6.15 -1.99
N SER A 66 14.98 -4.85 -1.69
CA SER A 66 14.48 -4.28 -0.44
C SER A 66 12.97 -4.46 -0.31
N ILE A 67 12.19 -4.16 -1.35
CA ILE A 67 10.73 -4.34 -1.30
C ILE A 67 10.33 -5.82 -1.27
N VAL A 68 11.04 -6.70 -1.98
CA VAL A 68 10.84 -8.15 -1.89
C VAL A 68 11.07 -8.64 -0.46
N LEU A 69 12.15 -8.19 0.17
CA LEU A 69 12.49 -8.55 1.54
C LEU A 69 11.48 -7.98 2.55
N GLN A 70 11.06 -6.72 2.41
CA GLN A 70 10.02 -6.12 3.27
C GLN A 70 8.71 -6.91 3.17
N LEU A 71 8.30 -7.29 1.95
CA LEU A 71 7.11 -8.10 1.73
C LEU A 71 7.27 -9.48 2.38
N ALA A 72 8.42 -10.13 2.23
CA ALA A 72 8.69 -11.42 2.85
C ALA A 72 8.65 -11.35 4.39
N VAL A 73 9.26 -10.33 5.00
CA VAL A 73 9.25 -10.10 6.45
C VAL A 73 7.85 -9.78 6.95
N LEU A 74 7.09 -8.94 6.23
CA LEU A 74 5.71 -8.63 6.55
C LEU A 74 4.84 -9.90 6.52
N LEU A 75 4.92 -10.68 5.45
CA LEU A 75 4.18 -11.94 5.32
C LEU A 75 4.58 -12.91 6.42
N PHE A 76 5.87 -13.08 6.70
CA PHE A 76 6.35 -13.93 7.80
C PHE A 76 5.75 -13.49 9.14
N PHE A 77 5.78 -12.20 9.46
CA PHE A 77 5.16 -11.65 10.66
C PHE A 77 3.67 -11.94 10.71
N ILE A 78 2.93 -11.67 9.63
CA ILE A 78 1.49 -11.90 9.56
C ILE A 78 1.18 -13.38 9.76
N PHE A 79 1.91 -14.30 9.11
CA PHE A 79 1.67 -15.73 9.25
C PHE A 79 2.04 -16.30 10.63
N LYS A 80 2.97 -15.66 11.36
CA LYS A 80 3.34 -16.03 12.73
C LYS A 80 2.44 -15.39 13.77
N PHE A 81 1.89 -14.21 13.50
CA PHE A 81 1.03 -13.50 14.44
C PHE A 81 -0.46 -13.72 14.14
N GLU A 82 -1.06 -14.69 14.82
CA GLU A 82 -2.43 -15.17 14.58
C GLU A 82 -3.51 -14.07 14.49
N PRO A 83 -3.53 -13.03 15.34
CA PRO A 83 -4.49 -11.94 15.21
C PRO A 83 -4.38 -11.21 13.86
N ALA A 84 -3.16 -10.95 13.38
CA ALA A 84 -2.95 -10.29 12.09
C ALA A 84 -3.30 -11.20 10.92
N LYS A 85 -2.94 -12.49 11.00
CA LYS A 85 -3.31 -13.51 10.03
C LYS A 85 -4.82 -13.58 9.84
N LYS A 86 -5.59 -13.65 10.92
CA LYS A 86 -7.06 -13.77 10.87
C LYS A 86 -7.68 -12.55 10.20
N LEU A 87 -7.25 -11.34 10.58
CA LEU A 87 -7.72 -10.10 9.95
C LEU A 87 -7.41 -10.08 8.45
N LEU A 88 -6.17 -10.38 8.08
CA LEU A 88 -5.73 -10.33 6.68
C LEU A 88 -6.45 -11.37 5.83
N LEU A 89 -6.56 -12.62 6.28
CA LEU A 89 -7.15 -13.70 5.47
C LEU A 89 -8.63 -13.44 5.14
N GLN A 90 -9.37 -12.80 6.04
CA GLN A 90 -10.76 -12.38 5.78
C GLN A 90 -10.88 -11.31 4.68
N SER A 91 -9.77 -10.64 4.37
CA SER A 91 -9.71 -9.61 3.34
C SER A 91 -9.54 -10.18 1.92
N PHE A 92 -9.05 -11.42 1.79
CA PHE A 92 -8.83 -12.08 0.52
C PHE A 92 -10.07 -12.82 0.02
N ASN A 93 -10.54 -12.46 -1.17
CA ASN A 93 -11.58 -13.22 -1.86
C ASN A 93 -11.36 -13.20 -3.38
N PHE A 94 -10.75 -14.25 -3.91
CA PHE A 94 -10.47 -14.39 -5.35
C PHE A 94 -11.73 -14.62 -6.20
N LYS A 95 -12.85 -15.03 -5.60
CA LYS A 95 -14.13 -15.14 -6.34
C LYS A 95 -14.58 -13.79 -6.88
N ALA A 96 -14.15 -12.68 -6.26
CA ALA A 96 -14.42 -11.34 -6.78
C ALA A 96 -13.94 -11.15 -8.23
N LEU A 97 -12.87 -11.82 -8.66
CA LEU A 97 -12.37 -11.72 -10.05
C LEU A 97 -13.24 -12.47 -11.07
N LYS A 98 -14.16 -13.33 -10.62
CA LYS A 98 -15.11 -14.03 -11.50
C LYS A 98 -16.38 -13.20 -11.72
N GLU A 99 -16.62 -12.18 -10.90
CA GLU A 99 -17.81 -11.34 -10.95
C GLU A 99 -17.63 -10.20 -11.96
N TRP A 100 -18.46 -10.12 -13.00
CA TRP A 100 -18.37 -9.06 -14.02
C TRP A 100 -18.49 -7.65 -13.43
N ARG A 101 -19.29 -7.49 -12.35
CA ARG A 101 -19.47 -6.23 -11.63
C ARG A 101 -18.16 -5.68 -11.07
N THR A 102 -17.21 -6.55 -10.72
CA THR A 102 -15.88 -6.15 -10.25
C THR A 102 -15.16 -5.30 -11.29
N TYR A 103 -15.20 -5.71 -12.57
CA TYR A 103 -14.56 -4.98 -13.65
C TYR A 103 -15.27 -3.66 -13.96
N VAL A 104 -16.59 -3.61 -13.82
CA VAL A 104 -17.34 -2.34 -13.94
C VAL A 104 -16.92 -1.36 -12.83
N TYR A 105 -16.86 -1.80 -11.58
CA TYR A 105 -16.40 -0.95 -10.49
C TYR A 105 -14.94 -0.53 -10.66
N LEU A 106 -14.08 -1.46 -11.11
CA LEU A 106 -12.67 -1.20 -11.37
C LEU A 106 -12.50 -0.11 -12.42
N LEU A 107 -13.14 -0.27 -13.59
CA LEU A 107 -13.05 0.71 -14.69
C LEU A 107 -13.66 2.06 -14.30
N LEU A 108 -14.83 2.07 -13.65
CA LEU A 108 -15.49 3.29 -13.20
C LEU A 108 -14.59 4.07 -12.23
N PHE A 109 -14.07 3.39 -11.21
CA PHE A 109 -13.22 4.06 -10.21
C PHE A 109 -11.87 4.47 -10.80
N PHE A 110 -11.34 3.70 -11.76
CA PHE A 110 -10.11 4.06 -12.45
C PHE A 110 -10.30 5.32 -13.30
N ALA A 111 -11.43 5.44 -14.01
CA ALA A 111 -11.78 6.66 -14.75
C ALA A 111 -11.96 7.87 -13.81
N ILE A 112 -12.63 7.68 -12.66
CA ILE A 112 -12.76 8.73 -11.64
C ILE A 112 -11.38 9.15 -11.12
N ASN A 113 -10.49 8.20 -10.86
CA ASN A 113 -9.13 8.47 -10.39
C ASN A 113 -8.31 9.25 -11.42
N ILE A 114 -8.37 8.88 -12.70
CA ILE A 114 -7.72 9.65 -13.79
C ILE A 114 -8.26 11.08 -13.83
N LEU A 115 -9.58 11.25 -13.76
CA LEU A 115 -10.21 12.58 -13.77
C LEU A 115 -9.77 13.42 -12.56
N LEU A 116 -9.78 12.84 -11.36
CA LEU A 116 -9.33 13.51 -10.14
C LEU A 116 -7.85 13.91 -10.23
N ASN A 117 -6.98 13.00 -10.70
CA ASN A 117 -5.57 13.29 -10.91
C ASN A 117 -5.36 14.40 -11.95
N TYR A 118 -6.09 14.35 -13.07
CA TYR A 118 -6.04 15.40 -14.08
C TYR A 118 -6.43 16.77 -13.50
N ILE A 119 -7.51 16.84 -12.72
CA ILE A 119 -7.96 18.09 -12.11
C ILE A 119 -6.93 18.59 -11.08
N LEU A 120 -6.50 17.73 -10.17
CA LEU A 120 -5.59 18.11 -9.09
C LEU A 120 -4.23 18.53 -9.64
N LEU A 121 -3.67 17.79 -10.60
CA LEU A 121 -2.37 18.11 -11.16
C LEU A 121 -2.41 19.36 -12.05
N ASN A 122 -3.46 19.62 -12.84
CA ASN A 122 -3.45 20.79 -13.73
C ASN A 122 -3.88 22.09 -13.04
N TYR A 123 -4.73 22.03 -12.00
CA TYR A 123 -5.36 23.23 -11.44
C TYR A 123 -4.99 23.51 -9.98
N VAL A 124 -4.47 22.55 -9.22
CA VAL A 124 -4.24 22.71 -7.77
C VAL A 124 -2.78 22.46 -7.38
N PHE A 125 -2.16 21.39 -7.91
CA PHE A 125 -0.85 20.88 -7.50
C PHE A 125 0.05 20.54 -8.70
N GLN A 126 0.38 21.55 -9.50
CA GLN A 126 1.09 21.41 -10.78
C GLN A 126 2.47 20.74 -10.71
N ASP A 127 3.16 20.84 -9.58
CA ASP A 127 4.49 20.26 -9.41
C ASP A 127 4.50 18.94 -8.62
N ALA A 128 3.35 18.41 -8.21
CA ALA A 128 3.29 17.22 -7.35
C ALA A 128 4.01 16.00 -7.96
N THR A 129 3.79 15.73 -9.25
CA THR A 129 4.45 14.61 -9.94
C THR A 129 5.97 14.82 -10.04
N LYS A 130 6.42 16.06 -10.30
CA LYS A 130 7.86 16.37 -10.36
C LYS A 130 8.52 16.20 -8.99
N GLN A 131 7.88 16.72 -7.94
CA GLN A 131 8.35 16.60 -6.56
C GLN A 131 8.48 15.14 -6.14
N GLN A 132 7.50 14.31 -6.47
CA GLN A 132 7.57 12.86 -6.21
C GLN A 132 8.67 12.18 -7.02
N SER A 133 8.77 12.47 -8.32
CA SER A 133 9.77 11.88 -9.20
C SER A 133 11.20 12.18 -8.73
N SER A 134 11.46 13.42 -8.32
CA SER A 134 12.75 13.84 -7.77
C SER A 134 13.02 13.19 -6.42
N ALA A 135 12.04 13.17 -5.50
CA ALA A 135 12.21 12.55 -4.19
C ALA A 135 12.46 11.04 -4.26
N LEU A 136 11.91 10.37 -5.28
CA LEU A 136 12.11 8.95 -5.55
C LEU A 136 13.27 8.66 -6.49
N ASN A 137 14.04 9.66 -6.95
CA ASN A 137 15.13 9.48 -7.93
C ASN A 137 14.72 8.64 -9.16
N LEU A 138 13.49 8.83 -9.67
CA LEU A 138 12.94 7.96 -10.74
C LEU A 138 13.79 7.97 -12.02
N ASP A 139 14.53 9.04 -12.29
CA ASP A 139 15.41 9.14 -13.46
C ASP A 139 16.55 8.09 -13.44
N VAL A 140 16.98 7.67 -12.25
CA VAL A 140 17.96 6.58 -12.09
C VAL A 140 17.31 5.25 -12.42
N PHE A 141 16.12 5.00 -11.86
CA PHE A 141 15.40 3.73 -12.00
C PHE A 141 14.83 3.50 -13.41
N LYS A 142 14.50 4.57 -14.14
CA LYS A 142 14.03 4.50 -15.53
C LYS A 142 15.05 3.85 -16.49
N GLN A 143 16.34 3.83 -16.14
CA GLN A 143 17.35 3.11 -16.94
C GLN A 143 17.17 1.59 -16.90
N TYR A 144 16.47 1.08 -15.89
CA TYR A 144 16.20 -0.34 -15.66
C TYR A 144 14.69 -0.55 -15.46
N GLU A 145 13.90 -0.24 -16.50
CA GLU A 145 12.44 -0.22 -16.47
C GLU A 145 11.81 -1.47 -15.86
N ILE A 146 12.32 -2.67 -16.17
CA ILE A 146 11.78 -3.92 -15.62
C ILE A 146 11.85 -3.93 -14.08
N LEU A 147 12.97 -3.46 -13.51
CA LEU A 147 13.15 -3.37 -12.06
C LEU A 147 12.28 -2.26 -11.46
N LEU A 148 12.18 -1.10 -12.13
CA LEU A 148 11.27 -0.02 -11.75
C LEU A 148 9.82 -0.51 -11.68
N LEU A 149 9.32 -1.16 -12.73
CA LEU A 149 7.94 -1.64 -12.80
C LEU A 149 7.69 -2.74 -11.77
N LEU A 150 8.62 -3.69 -11.62
CA LEU A 150 8.49 -4.75 -10.63
C LEU A 150 8.46 -4.18 -9.19
N GLY A 151 9.40 -3.30 -8.86
CA GLY A 151 9.53 -2.73 -7.51
C GLY A 151 8.43 -1.74 -7.16
N PHE A 152 8.27 -0.67 -7.95
CA PHE A 152 7.37 0.44 -7.63
C PHE A 152 5.95 0.27 -8.18
N ALA A 153 5.77 -0.41 -9.32
CA ALA A 153 4.46 -0.55 -9.93
C ALA A 153 3.69 -1.78 -9.46
N ILE A 154 4.41 -2.83 -9.01
CA ILE A 154 3.79 -4.11 -8.62
C ILE A 154 3.99 -4.39 -7.14
N LEU A 155 5.23 -4.59 -6.70
CA LEU A 155 5.52 -5.08 -5.34
C LEU A 155 5.16 -4.06 -4.24
N THR A 156 5.43 -2.78 -4.47
CA THR A 156 5.08 -1.70 -3.53
C THR A 156 3.56 -1.61 -3.31
N PRO A 157 2.71 -1.51 -4.35
CA PRO A 157 1.27 -1.59 -4.19
C PRO A 157 0.77 -2.84 -3.46
N ILE A 158 1.36 -4.02 -3.71
CA ILE A 158 0.99 -5.25 -3.00
C ILE A 158 1.26 -5.08 -1.50
N PHE A 159 2.47 -4.65 -1.14
CA PHE A 159 2.86 -4.41 0.25
C PHE A 159 1.91 -3.41 0.94
N GLU A 160 1.62 -2.29 0.27
CA GLU A 160 0.75 -1.26 0.81
C GLU A 160 -0.70 -1.75 0.97
N GLU A 161 -1.28 -2.44 -0.02
CA GLU A 161 -2.65 -2.94 0.09
C GLU A 161 -2.83 -3.97 1.22
N LEU A 162 -1.82 -4.80 1.49
CA LEU A 162 -1.84 -5.73 2.63
C LEU A 162 -1.98 -4.98 3.95
N ILE A 163 -1.27 -3.87 4.12
CA ILE A 163 -1.28 -3.05 5.34
C ILE A 163 -2.55 -2.20 5.40
N PHE A 164 -2.82 -1.39 4.38
CA PHE A 164 -3.90 -0.40 4.45
C PHE A 164 -5.28 -1.05 4.31
N ARG A 165 -5.50 -1.92 3.31
CA ARG A 165 -6.83 -2.48 3.02
C ARG A 165 -7.03 -3.83 3.68
N GLY A 166 -5.98 -4.64 3.73
CA GLY A 166 -5.96 -5.94 4.37
C GLY A 166 -6.04 -5.85 5.88
N PHE A 167 -5.32 -4.88 6.48
CA PHE A 167 -5.14 -4.82 7.93
C PHE A 167 -5.85 -3.60 8.57
N ILE A 168 -5.44 -2.37 8.25
CA ILE A 168 -5.96 -1.14 8.88
C ILE A 168 -7.46 -0.98 8.63
N LEU A 169 -7.90 -1.02 7.37
CA LEU A 169 -9.32 -0.89 7.01
C LEU A 169 -10.18 -1.94 7.72
N ARG A 170 -9.71 -3.19 7.81
CA ARG A 170 -10.43 -4.28 8.49
C ARG A 170 -10.54 -4.04 9.98
N PHE A 171 -9.44 -3.71 10.64
CA PHE A 171 -9.41 -3.41 12.07
C PHE A 171 -10.41 -2.30 12.45
N PHE A 172 -10.44 -1.19 11.70
CA PHE A 172 -11.37 -0.10 11.94
C PHE A 172 -12.81 -0.45 11.55
N SER A 173 -13.01 -1.26 10.50
CA SER A 173 -14.36 -1.68 10.06
C SER A 173 -15.08 -2.60 11.04
N GLU A 174 -14.35 -3.32 11.90
CA GLU A 174 -14.98 -4.08 12.99
C GLU A 174 -15.56 -3.17 14.08
N ARG A 175 -15.02 -1.95 14.22
CA ARG A 175 -15.27 -1.04 15.36
C ARG A 175 -16.14 0.15 15.03
N PHE A 176 -16.05 0.62 13.79
CA PHE A 176 -16.68 1.86 13.35
C PHE A 176 -17.49 1.62 12.06
N PRO A 177 -18.47 2.49 11.76
CA PRO A 177 -19.08 2.55 10.45
C PRO A 177 -18.03 2.60 9.35
N PHE A 178 -18.28 1.88 8.26
CA PHE A 178 -17.34 1.75 7.15
C PHE A 178 -16.75 3.08 6.67
N TRP A 179 -17.56 4.15 6.60
CA TRP A 179 -17.09 5.44 6.10
C TRP A 179 -16.01 6.06 6.99
N ILE A 180 -16.12 5.89 8.31
CA ILE A 180 -15.07 6.31 9.25
C ILE A 180 -13.80 5.48 9.01
N ALA A 181 -13.93 4.16 8.91
CA ALA A 181 -12.79 3.28 8.63
C ALA A 181 -12.11 3.60 7.29
N ALA A 182 -12.90 3.89 6.25
CA ALA A 182 -12.42 4.26 4.92
C ALA A 182 -11.68 5.61 4.92
N ILE A 183 -12.19 6.62 5.63
CA ILE A 183 -11.51 7.91 5.78
C ILE A 183 -10.21 7.73 6.55
N ILE A 184 -10.22 7.00 7.67
CA ILE A 184 -9.02 6.79 8.50
C ILE A 184 -7.91 6.07 7.73
N THR A 185 -8.22 4.95 7.06
CA THR A 185 -7.20 4.21 6.30
C THR A 185 -6.65 5.05 5.14
N SER A 186 -7.50 5.82 4.46
CA SER A 186 -7.09 6.66 3.33
C SER A 186 -6.25 7.85 3.78
N PHE A 187 -6.57 8.41 4.95
CA PHE A 187 -5.79 9.48 5.57
C PHE A 187 -4.38 9.03 5.91
N PHE A 188 -4.24 7.88 6.57
CA PHE A 188 -2.91 7.31 6.83
C PHE A 188 -2.17 6.92 5.56
N PHE A 189 -2.89 6.47 4.52
CA PHE A 189 -2.29 6.18 3.22
C PHE A 189 -1.73 7.45 2.55
N GLY A 190 -2.48 8.54 2.58
CA GLY A 190 -1.99 9.85 2.12
C GLY A 190 -0.80 10.36 2.93
N ILE A 191 -0.83 10.23 4.27
CA ILE A 191 0.29 10.63 5.14
C ILE A 191 1.54 9.79 4.88
N ALA A 192 1.43 8.53 4.48
CA ALA A 192 2.60 7.72 4.12
C ALA A 192 3.32 8.22 2.85
N HIS A 193 2.70 9.15 2.10
CA HIS A 193 3.23 9.68 0.84
C HIS A 193 3.62 11.17 0.96
N THR A 194 4.56 11.47 1.86
CA THR A 194 4.95 12.85 2.24
C THR A 194 5.81 13.59 1.20
N TYR A 195 5.88 13.13 -0.05
CA TYR A 195 6.69 13.76 -1.10
C TYR A 195 6.29 15.21 -1.37
N SER A 196 4.99 15.49 -1.28
CA SER A 196 4.43 16.84 -1.22
C SER A 196 2.97 16.81 -0.77
N LEU A 197 2.42 17.97 -0.39
CA LEU A 197 1.00 18.08 -0.04
C LEU A 197 0.09 17.60 -1.18
N GLY A 198 0.44 17.90 -2.44
CA GLY A 198 -0.33 17.47 -3.59
C GLY A 198 -0.40 15.95 -3.73
N VAL A 199 0.74 15.26 -3.53
CA VAL A 199 0.78 13.79 -3.56
C VAL A 199 -0.01 13.21 -2.39
N MET A 200 0.13 13.75 -1.18
CA MET A 200 -0.65 13.30 -0.02
C MET A 200 -2.17 13.36 -0.29
N VAL A 201 -2.64 14.46 -0.88
CA VAL A 201 -4.07 14.66 -1.20
C VAL A 201 -4.53 13.73 -2.32
N ILE A 202 -3.76 13.60 -3.40
CA ILE A 202 -4.05 12.67 -4.50
C ILE A 202 -4.14 11.23 -3.97
N THR A 203 -3.14 10.81 -3.21
CA THR A 203 -3.07 9.48 -2.61
C THR A 203 -4.20 9.23 -1.61
N PHE A 204 -4.66 10.26 -0.87
CA PHE A 204 -5.85 10.15 -0.02
C PHE A 204 -7.11 9.81 -0.82
N PHE A 205 -7.37 10.47 -1.95
CA PHE A 205 -8.56 10.20 -2.76
C PHE A 205 -8.49 8.84 -3.46
N MET A 206 -7.34 8.49 -4.01
CA MET A 206 -7.06 7.13 -4.50
C MET A 206 -7.28 6.10 -3.37
N GLY A 207 -6.82 6.48 -2.17
CA GLY A 207 -7.07 5.90 -0.87
C GLY A 207 -8.50 5.39 -0.69
N LEU A 208 -9.40 6.36 -0.80
CA LEU A 208 -10.83 6.24 -0.57
C LEU A 208 -11.51 5.40 -1.63
N LEU A 209 -11.14 5.59 -2.90
CA LEU A 209 -11.65 4.78 -4.03
C LEU A 209 -11.35 3.29 -3.82
N MET A 210 -10.11 2.96 -3.45
CA MET A 210 -9.70 1.58 -3.15
C MET A 210 -10.44 1.01 -1.94
N ALA A 211 -10.66 1.79 -0.88
CA ALA A 211 -11.46 1.33 0.27
C ALA A 211 -12.92 1.02 -0.13
N ILE A 212 -13.54 1.85 -0.96
CA ILE A 212 -14.90 1.62 -1.49
C ILE A 212 -14.91 0.39 -2.39
N LEU A 213 -13.88 0.20 -3.21
CA LEU A 213 -13.73 -0.97 -4.07
C LEU A 213 -13.66 -2.27 -3.25
N CYS A 214 -12.89 -2.27 -2.16
CA CYS A 214 -12.85 -3.37 -1.19
C CYS A 214 -14.22 -3.68 -0.59
N LYS A 215 -15.02 -2.65 -0.23
CA LYS A 215 -16.38 -2.86 0.28
C LYS A 215 -17.31 -3.46 -0.77
N LYS A 216 -17.26 -2.96 -2.01
CA LYS A 216 -18.14 -3.41 -3.10
C LYS A 216 -17.83 -4.84 -3.55
N THR A 217 -16.56 -5.22 -3.54
CA THR A 217 -16.09 -6.53 -4.02
C THR A 217 -15.85 -7.54 -2.90
N LYS A 218 -15.89 -7.08 -1.64
CA LYS A 218 -15.54 -7.87 -0.45
C LYS A 218 -14.16 -8.54 -0.58
N SER A 219 -13.22 -7.89 -1.27
CA SER A 219 -11.89 -8.41 -1.58
C SER A 219 -10.88 -7.27 -1.71
N ILE A 220 -9.65 -7.48 -1.25
CA ILE A 220 -8.56 -6.52 -1.49
C ILE A 220 -7.93 -6.67 -2.88
N ILE A 221 -8.16 -7.79 -3.57
CA ILE A 221 -7.53 -8.07 -4.86
C ILE A 221 -7.88 -7.01 -5.92
N PRO A 222 -9.15 -6.56 -6.08
CA PRO A 222 -9.46 -5.52 -7.05
C PRO A 222 -8.83 -4.16 -6.70
N ALA A 223 -8.67 -3.83 -5.41
CA ALA A 223 -7.95 -2.63 -4.99
C ALA A 223 -6.44 -2.72 -5.31
N MET A 224 -5.84 -3.89 -5.10
CA MET A 224 -4.46 -4.17 -5.50
C MET A 224 -4.26 -4.05 -7.01
N LEU A 225 -5.16 -4.60 -7.82
CA LEU A 225 -5.12 -4.42 -9.27
C LEU A 225 -5.28 -2.96 -9.67
N PHE A 226 -6.24 -2.25 -9.08
CA PHE A 226 -6.43 -0.81 -9.31
C PHE A 226 -5.15 -0.01 -9.02
N HIS A 227 -4.48 -0.30 -7.91
CA HIS A 227 -3.26 0.38 -7.50
C HIS A 227 -2.11 0.09 -8.45
N ILE A 228 -1.90 -1.18 -8.80
CA ILE A 228 -0.90 -1.60 -9.79
C ILE A 228 -1.15 -0.90 -11.13
N MET A 229 -2.41 -0.87 -11.61
CA MET A 229 -2.77 -0.18 -12.86
C MET A 229 -2.45 1.31 -12.80
N ASN A 230 -2.71 1.97 -11.67
CA ASN A 230 -2.41 3.39 -11.50
C ASN A 230 -0.90 3.66 -11.57
N ASN A 231 -0.10 2.84 -10.88
CA ASN A 231 1.36 3.03 -10.89
C ASN A 231 1.97 2.64 -12.25
N LEU A 232 1.47 1.59 -12.90
CA LEU A 232 1.88 1.25 -14.27
C LEU A 232 1.61 2.41 -15.23
N LEU A 233 0.41 3.02 -15.17
CA LEU A 233 0.09 4.20 -15.99
C LEU A 233 1.04 5.37 -15.68
N ALA A 234 1.40 5.57 -14.42
CA ALA A 234 2.30 6.65 -14.02
C ALA A 234 3.74 6.46 -14.50
N PHE A 235 4.22 5.22 -14.63
CA PHE A 235 5.59 4.92 -15.07
C PHE A 235 5.73 4.67 -16.58
N LEU A 236 4.63 4.39 -17.28
CA LEU A 236 4.61 4.19 -18.74
C LEU A 236 4.28 5.47 -19.54
N ASN A 237 3.84 6.53 -18.85
CA ASN A 237 3.62 7.86 -19.42
C ASN A 237 4.90 8.71 -19.39
#